data_AF-A0A291RQH5-F1
#
_entry.id   AF-A0A291RQH5-F1
#
_cell.length_a   1.000
_cell.length_b   1.000
_cell.length_c   1.000
_cell.angle_alpha   90.00
_cell.angle_beta   90.00
_cell.angle_gamma   90.00
#
_symmetry.space_group_name_H-M   'P 1'
#
loop_
_entity.id
_entity.type
_entity.pdbx_description
1 polymer ?
#
loop_
_entity_poly.entity_id
_entity_poly.type
_entity_poly.pdbx_seq_one_letter_code
_entity_poly.pdbx_strand_id
1 'polypeptide(L)'
;MFVLYPHDRADLSIDLPGVDADRYRYAFKRLDSYAIRDYPRPRIFYSEVAWTAHPDYTDATATITLYAGGRDRDTRARVIKPYQVVIDWSAWDTRLRNALQREITTAQRQAREYGGSSVRSWMFFLASQDRFDPSLFRLDHHAYYCFVAARIVPSTDQPNQHSQWPRKPAHPASRRSRTRRP
;
A
#
# COMPACT_ATOMS: atom_id res chain seq x y z
N MET A 1 -15.17 -3.18 -2.97
CA MET A 1 -15.35 -3.44 -1.51
C MET A 1 -14.29 -2.74 -0.65
N PHE A 2 -12.98 -2.99 -0.83
CA PHE A 2 -11.91 -2.39 0.01
C PHE A 2 -11.91 -0.86 0.11
N VAL A 3 -12.18 -0.17 -1.01
CA VAL A 3 -12.26 1.30 -1.06
C VAL A 3 -13.57 1.82 -0.45
N LEU A 4 -14.66 1.04 -0.56
CA LEU A 4 -16.00 1.46 -0.15
C LEU A 4 -16.24 1.30 1.36
N TYR A 5 -15.56 0.35 2.00
CA TYR A 5 -15.73 0.01 3.42
C TYR A 5 -14.40 0.13 4.18
N PRO A 6 -13.90 1.36 4.42
CA PRO A 6 -12.60 1.55 5.06
C PRO A 6 -12.55 1.09 6.53
N HIS A 7 -13.70 1.08 7.22
CA HIS A 7 -13.80 0.75 8.65
C HIS A 7 -14.11 -0.73 8.91
N ASP A 8 -14.68 -1.45 7.95
CA ASP A 8 -15.11 -2.85 8.13
C ASP A 8 -14.07 -3.87 7.67
N ARG A 9 -12.88 -3.42 7.22
CA ARG A 9 -11.84 -4.30 6.64
C ARG A 9 -11.38 -5.42 7.58
N ALA A 10 -11.52 -5.24 8.90
CA ALA A 10 -11.20 -6.25 9.89
C ALA A 10 -12.22 -7.39 9.92
N ASP A 11 -13.50 -7.08 9.67
CA ASP A 11 -14.62 -8.00 9.79
C ASP A 11 -14.97 -8.69 8.47
N LEU A 12 -14.62 -8.06 7.34
CA LEU A 12 -14.83 -8.63 6.01
C LEU A 12 -13.89 -9.81 5.75
N SER A 13 -14.49 -11.00 5.56
CA SER A 13 -13.80 -12.22 5.15
C SER A 13 -13.42 -12.17 3.68
N ILE A 14 -12.30 -12.78 3.35
CA ILE A 14 -11.87 -13.01 1.97
C ILE A 14 -11.17 -14.36 1.88
N ASP A 15 -11.42 -15.09 0.79
CA ASP A 15 -10.69 -16.30 0.44
C ASP A 15 -9.98 -16.07 -0.88
N LEU A 16 -8.65 -16.17 -0.86
CA LEU A 16 -7.77 -15.91 -1.99
C LEU A 16 -6.77 -17.07 -2.10
N PRO A 17 -6.84 -17.88 -3.16
CA PRO A 17 -5.88 -18.94 -3.39
C PRO A 17 -4.44 -18.43 -3.32
N GLY A 18 -3.63 -19.07 -2.46
CA GLY A 18 -2.22 -18.72 -2.28
C GLY A 18 -1.94 -17.53 -1.35
N VAL A 19 -2.96 -16.79 -0.88
CA VAL A 19 -2.78 -15.72 0.10
C VAL A 19 -3.15 -16.22 1.49
N ASP A 20 -2.15 -16.32 2.37
CA ASP A 20 -2.30 -16.66 3.79
C ASP A 20 -2.91 -15.48 4.58
N ALA A 21 -4.18 -15.18 4.32
CA ALA A 21 -5.02 -14.20 5.03
C ALA A 21 -6.51 -14.45 4.76
N ASP A 22 -7.31 -14.49 5.82
CA ASP A 22 -8.77 -14.73 5.79
C ASP A 22 -9.60 -13.44 5.90
N ARG A 23 -8.96 -12.28 6.11
CA ARG A 23 -9.61 -10.96 6.23
C ARG A 23 -9.02 -9.94 5.29
N TYR A 24 -9.86 -9.01 4.81
CA TYR A 24 -9.45 -7.89 3.95
C TYR A 24 -8.30 -7.08 4.55
N ARG A 25 -8.28 -6.84 5.87
CA ARG A 25 -7.20 -6.12 6.57
C ARG A 25 -5.82 -6.76 6.36
N TYR A 26 -5.76 -8.09 6.29
CA TYR A 26 -4.50 -8.84 6.20
C TYR A 26 -4.16 -9.26 4.77
N ALA A 27 -5.18 -9.42 3.92
CA ALA A 27 -5.02 -9.73 2.51
C ALA A 27 -4.53 -8.53 1.69
N PHE A 28 -4.94 -7.30 2.04
CA PHE A 28 -4.51 -6.09 1.35
C PHE A 28 -3.33 -5.42 2.06
N LYS A 29 -2.24 -5.17 1.33
CA LYS A 29 -1.01 -4.59 1.89
C LYS A 29 -0.59 -3.36 1.09
N ARG A 30 -0.58 -2.19 1.74
CA ARG A 30 0.04 -0.99 1.14
C ARG A 30 1.55 -1.17 1.09
N LEU A 31 2.16 -0.83 -0.05
CA LEU A 31 3.62 -0.77 -0.16
C LEU A 31 4.20 0.38 0.70
N ASP A 32 5.37 0.13 1.28
CA ASP A 32 6.14 1.12 2.04
C ASP A 32 6.49 2.32 1.15
N SER A 33 6.10 3.53 1.59
CA SER A 33 6.25 4.74 0.79
C SER A 33 7.62 5.41 0.93
N TYR A 34 8.51 4.88 1.79
CA TYR A 34 9.80 5.48 2.14
C TYR A 34 11.00 4.54 1.91
N ALA A 35 10.79 3.23 1.91
CA ALA A 35 11.84 2.23 1.73
C ALA A 35 11.41 1.04 0.86
N ILE A 36 12.39 0.39 0.23
CA ILE A 36 12.22 -0.94 -0.32
C ILE A 36 12.23 -1.96 0.84
N ARG A 37 11.22 -2.83 0.88
CA ARG A 37 10.97 -3.83 1.92
C ARG A 37 10.76 -5.18 1.26
N ASP A 38 11.13 -6.24 1.97
CA ASP A 38 10.80 -7.60 1.59
C ASP A 38 9.39 -7.96 2.04
N TYR A 39 8.61 -8.55 1.14
CA TYR A 39 7.26 -9.07 1.35
C TYR A 39 7.24 -10.56 1.02
N PRO A 40 7.64 -11.43 1.96
CA PRO A 40 7.86 -12.85 1.69
C PRO A 40 6.57 -13.65 1.45
N ARG A 41 5.41 -13.05 1.68
CA ARG A 41 4.11 -13.69 1.47
C ARG A 41 3.32 -12.93 0.41
N PRO A 42 2.68 -13.62 -0.55
CA PRO A 42 1.79 -12.98 -1.50
C PRO A 42 0.60 -12.35 -0.76
N ARG A 43 0.24 -11.16 -1.23
CA ARG A 43 -0.86 -10.32 -0.75
C ARG A 43 -1.42 -9.57 -1.94
N ILE A 44 -2.60 -8.99 -1.80
CA ILE A 44 -3.04 -7.92 -2.70
C ILE A 44 -2.30 -6.66 -2.28
N PHE A 45 -1.20 -6.36 -2.97
CA PHE A 45 -0.45 -5.14 -2.77
C PHE A 45 -1.17 -3.95 -3.40
N TYR A 46 -0.92 -2.76 -2.87
CA TYR A 46 -1.38 -1.54 -3.52
C TYR A 46 -0.51 -0.33 -3.25
N SER A 47 -0.45 0.56 -4.24
CA SER A 47 0.21 1.86 -4.18
C SER A 47 -0.39 2.80 -5.22
N GLU A 48 -0.17 4.10 -5.02
CA GLU A 48 -0.41 5.11 -6.06
C GLU A 48 0.52 4.84 -7.27
N VAL A 49 0.01 5.05 -8.49
CA VAL A 49 0.77 4.90 -9.73
C VAL A 49 1.52 6.19 -10.06
N ALA A 50 2.79 6.08 -10.45
CA ALA A 50 3.61 7.23 -10.82
C ALA A 50 3.45 7.58 -12.30
N TRP A 51 2.35 8.25 -12.67
CA TRP A 51 2.06 8.62 -14.06
C TRP A 51 3.02 9.65 -14.70
N THR A 52 3.98 10.18 -13.94
CA THR A 52 5.10 10.96 -14.51
C THR A 52 5.99 10.12 -15.40
N ALA A 53 6.07 8.81 -15.15
CA ALA A 53 6.69 7.84 -16.04
C ALA A 53 5.59 7.13 -16.84
N HIS A 54 5.76 7.03 -18.15
CA HIS A 54 4.89 6.18 -18.96
C HIS A 54 5.23 4.72 -18.65
N PRO A 55 4.24 3.81 -18.68
CA PRO A 55 4.53 2.40 -18.63
C PRO A 55 5.49 2.02 -19.76
N ASP A 56 6.46 1.17 -19.41
CA ASP A 56 7.41 0.63 -20.39
C ASP A 56 6.83 -0.66 -20.96
N TYR A 57 6.80 -0.76 -22.29
CA TYR A 57 6.21 -1.88 -22.99
C TYR A 57 7.27 -2.57 -23.85
N THR A 58 7.34 -3.89 -23.71
CA THR A 58 8.13 -4.77 -24.57
C THR A 58 7.21 -5.80 -25.22
N ASP A 59 7.77 -6.64 -26.09
CA ASP A 59 7.02 -7.75 -26.70
C ASP A 59 6.50 -8.76 -25.66
N ALA A 60 7.12 -8.81 -24.48
CA ALA A 60 6.85 -9.79 -23.43
C ALA A 60 6.33 -9.19 -22.11
N THR A 61 6.51 -7.90 -21.86
CA THR A 61 6.14 -7.29 -20.59
C THR A 61 5.53 -5.90 -20.70
N ALA A 62 4.70 -5.55 -19.72
CA ALA A 62 4.34 -4.18 -19.40
C ALA A 62 4.82 -3.84 -17.99
N THR A 63 5.62 -2.78 -17.84
CA THR A 63 6.19 -2.37 -16.55
C THR A 63 5.57 -1.07 -16.08
N ILE A 64 5.01 -1.09 -14.87
CA ILE A 64 4.31 0.05 -14.26
C ILE A 64 5.09 0.53 -13.04
N THR A 65 5.41 1.83 -13.02
CA THR A 65 6.14 2.45 -11.92
C THR A 65 5.17 2.97 -10.86
N LEU A 66 5.44 2.67 -9.59
CA LEU A 66 4.61 3.06 -8.46
C LEU A 66 5.21 4.26 -7.71
N TYR A 67 4.36 5.09 -7.11
CA TYR A 67 4.75 6.20 -6.24
C TYR A 67 4.99 5.71 -4.79
N ALA A 68 5.78 4.65 -4.65
CA ALA A 68 6.21 4.07 -3.38
C ALA A 68 7.61 3.46 -3.55
N GLY A 69 8.32 3.22 -2.44
CA GLY A 69 9.68 2.70 -2.43
C GLY A 69 10.68 3.65 -1.79
N GLY A 70 11.96 3.46 -2.11
CA GLY A 70 13.06 4.21 -1.54
C GLY A 70 12.95 5.70 -1.89
N ARG A 71 12.85 6.54 -0.86
CA ARG A 71 12.90 7.99 -1.01
C ARG A 71 14.28 8.54 -0.74
N ASP A 72 14.53 9.70 -1.34
CA ASP A 72 15.69 10.53 -1.03
C ASP A 72 15.75 10.80 0.48
N ARG A 73 16.92 10.58 1.10
CA ARG A 73 17.06 10.65 2.56
C ARG A 73 16.94 12.07 3.09
N ASP A 74 17.37 13.05 2.31
CA ASP A 74 17.51 14.43 2.74
C ASP A 74 16.18 15.17 2.60
N THR A 75 15.53 15.03 1.46
CA THR A 75 14.28 15.74 1.15
C THR A 75 13.03 14.94 1.52
N ARG A 76 13.12 13.60 1.46
CA ARG A 76 11.97 12.66 1.52
C ARG A 76 10.80 13.02 0.59
N ALA A 77 10.99 13.95 -0.33
CA ALA A 77 9.96 14.44 -1.23
C ALA A 77 9.88 13.58 -2.49
N ARG A 78 11.03 13.09 -2.95
CA ARG A 78 11.18 12.34 -4.20
C ARG A 78 11.41 10.85 -3.94
N VAL A 79 10.68 10.02 -4.69
CA VAL A 79 10.97 8.58 -4.81
C VAL A 79 12.16 8.43 -5.75
N ILE A 80 13.26 7.85 -5.26
CA ILE A 80 14.50 7.63 -6.02
C ILE A 80 14.69 6.17 -6.42
N LYS A 81 14.08 5.24 -5.68
CA LYS A 81 14.03 3.81 -6.01
C LYS A 81 12.58 3.35 -5.91
N PRO A 82 11.78 3.52 -6.98
CA PRO A 82 10.38 3.15 -6.96
C PRO A 82 10.21 1.63 -6.95
N TYR A 83 9.09 1.15 -6.40
CA TYR A 83 8.62 -0.18 -6.76
C TYR A 83 8.10 -0.18 -8.20
N GLN A 84 8.27 -1.30 -8.89
CA GLN A 84 7.71 -1.53 -10.22
C GLN A 84 6.91 -2.84 -10.24
N VAL A 85 5.83 -2.85 -11.01
CA VAL A 85 5.07 -4.07 -11.31
C VAL A 85 5.35 -4.45 -12.76
N VAL A 86 5.93 -5.62 -12.94
CA VAL A 86 6.21 -6.24 -14.24
C VAL A 86 5.09 -7.23 -14.52
N ILE A 87 4.28 -6.92 -15.52
CA ILE A 87 3.20 -7.76 -16.02
C ILE A 87 3.77 -8.56 -17.18
N ASP A 88 3.98 -9.86 -17.00
CA ASP A 88 4.33 -10.77 -18.09
C ASP A 88 3.08 -11.06 -18.93
N TRP A 89 3.13 -10.63 -20.18
CA TRP A 89 2.06 -10.86 -21.16
C TRP A 89 2.56 -11.61 -22.39
N SER A 90 3.71 -12.27 -22.29
CA SER A 90 4.32 -13.00 -23.40
C SER A 90 3.37 -14.04 -23.98
N ALA A 91 2.62 -14.73 -23.11
CA ALA A 91 1.61 -15.71 -23.47
C ALA A 91 0.23 -15.11 -23.82
N TRP A 92 0.04 -13.80 -23.71
CA TRP A 92 -1.25 -13.17 -23.94
C TRP A 92 -1.51 -12.88 -25.42
N ASP A 93 -2.75 -13.05 -25.83
CA ASP A 93 -3.23 -12.61 -27.14
C ASP A 93 -3.30 -11.08 -27.26
N THR A 94 -3.47 -10.60 -28.49
CA THR A 94 -3.61 -9.17 -28.79
C THR A 94 -4.79 -8.53 -28.06
N ARG A 95 -5.86 -9.28 -27.79
CA ARG A 95 -7.06 -8.77 -27.14
C ARG A 95 -6.78 -8.39 -25.68
N LEU A 96 -6.09 -9.26 -24.94
CA LEU A 96 -5.70 -9.04 -23.55
C LEU A 96 -4.65 -7.93 -23.43
N ARG A 97 -3.65 -7.89 -24.33
CA ARG A 97 -2.67 -6.79 -24.37
C ARG A 97 -3.34 -5.44 -24.60
N ASN A 98 -4.26 -5.36 -25.57
CA ASN A 98 -5.05 -4.16 -25.83
C ASN A 98 -5.97 -3.80 -24.66
N ALA A 99 -6.49 -4.79 -23.93
CA ALA A 99 -7.31 -4.55 -22.75
C ALA A 99 -6.49 -3.88 -21.63
N LEU A 100 -5.28 -4.38 -21.35
CA LEU A 100 -4.37 -3.76 -20.38
C LEU A 100 -4.03 -2.32 -20.78
N GLN A 101 -3.65 -2.09 -22.05
CA GLN A 101 -3.33 -0.74 -22.53
C GLN A 101 -4.51 0.22 -22.38
N ARG A 102 -5.74 -0.24 -22.65
CA ARG A 102 -6.95 0.56 -22.43
C ARG A 102 -7.16 0.86 -20.95
N GLU A 103 -6.99 -0.12 -20.07
CA GLU A 103 -7.16 0.08 -18.62
C GLU A 103 -6.16 1.11 -18.08
N ILE A 104 -4.89 1.01 -18.48
CA ILE A 104 -3.84 1.99 -18.19
C ILE A 104 -4.21 3.38 -18.72
N THR A 105 -4.65 3.47 -19.97
CA THR A 105 -5.03 4.75 -20.60
C THR A 105 -6.20 5.40 -19.86
N THR A 106 -7.21 4.61 -19.49
CA THR A 106 -8.33 5.07 -18.67
C THR A 106 -7.86 5.55 -17.30
N ALA A 107 -6.99 4.81 -16.63
CA ALA A 107 -6.48 5.18 -15.31
C ALA A 107 -5.64 6.48 -15.35
N GLN A 108 -4.83 6.67 -16.39
CA GLN A 108 -4.09 7.92 -16.65
C GLN A 108 -5.04 9.10 -16.87
N ARG A 109 -6.08 8.92 -17.71
CA ARG A 109 -7.09 9.95 -17.95
C ARG A 109 -7.77 10.35 -16.65
N GLN A 110 -8.25 9.37 -15.87
CA GLN A 110 -8.89 9.64 -14.57
C GLN A 110 -7.94 10.39 -13.62
N ALA A 111 -6.66 10.01 -13.57
CA ALA A 111 -5.68 10.71 -12.74
C ALA A 111 -5.55 12.19 -13.10
N ARG A 112 -5.61 12.54 -14.40
CA ARG A 112 -5.61 13.93 -14.88
C ARG A 112 -6.89 14.67 -14.53
N GLU A 113 -8.05 14.03 -14.72
CA GLU A 113 -9.37 14.59 -14.37
C GLU A 113 -9.49 14.94 -12.88
N TYR A 114 -8.87 14.12 -12.03
CA TYR A 114 -8.82 14.35 -10.58
C TYR A 114 -7.62 15.19 -10.12
N GLY A 115 -6.88 15.82 -11.03
CA GLY A 115 -5.77 16.71 -10.72
C GLY A 115 -6.18 17.81 -9.74
N GLY A 116 -5.38 18.02 -8.69
CA GLY A 116 -5.68 18.99 -7.63
C GLY A 116 -6.70 18.51 -6.57
N SER A 117 -7.31 17.34 -6.73
CA SER A 117 -8.20 16.74 -5.72
C SER A 117 -7.45 15.81 -4.77
N SER A 118 -8.16 15.25 -3.77
CA SER A 118 -7.65 14.17 -2.90
C SER A 118 -7.77 12.77 -3.51
N VAL A 119 -8.38 12.64 -4.69
CA VAL A 119 -8.48 11.36 -5.40
C VAL A 119 -7.13 11.07 -6.06
N ARG A 120 -6.68 9.82 -5.93
CA ARG A 120 -5.43 9.32 -6.51
C ARG A 120 -5.72 8.08 -7.36
N SER A 121 -4.84 7.80 -8.31
CA SER A 121 -4.89 6.60 -9.12
C SER A 121 -4.07 5.51 -8.45
N TRP A 122 -4.75 4.47 -7.99
CA TRP A 122 -4.17 3.34 -7.28
C TRP A 122 -4.10 2.13 -8.19
N MET A 123 -3.01 1.38 -8.09
CA MET A 123 -2.95 0.01 -8.62
C MET A 123 -3.06 -0.96 -7.46
N PHE A 124 -4.01 -1.89 -7.55
CA PHE A 124 -4.08 -3.07 -6.69
C PHE A 124 -3.58 -4.25 -7.50
N PHE A 125 -2.80 -5.14 -6.87
CA PHE A 125 -2.25 -6.28 -7.58
C PHE A 125 -1.88 -7.46 -6.67
N LEU A 126 -2.10 -8.68 -7.15
CA LEU A 126 -1.62 -9.92 -6.55
C LEU A 126 -0.36 -10.36 -7.30
N ALA A 127 0.78 -10.36 -6.62
CA ALA A 127 2.06 -10.64 -7.26
C ALA A 127 3.03 -11.31 -6.30
N SER A 128 4.05 -11.95 -6.88
CA SER A 128 5.25 -12.33 -6.14
C SER A 128 6.30 -11.24 -6.27
N GLN A 129 6.98 -10.93 -5.18
CA GLN A 129 8.13 -10.03 -5.20
C GLN A 129 9.34 -10.77 -5.79
N ASP A 130 10.11 -10.09 -6.64
CA ASP A 130 11.33 -10.67 -7.20
C ASP A 130 12.36 -10.90 -6.08
N ARG A 131 12.92 -12.11 -6.04
CA ARG A 131 13.84 -12.55 -4.99
C ARG A 131 15.22 -11.89 -5.06
N PHE A 132 15.60 -11.38 -6.23
CA PHE A 132 16.91 -10.76 -6.47
C PHE A 132 16.82 -9.24 -6.50
N ASP A 133 15.66 -8.70 -6.89
CA ASP A 133 15.37 -7.27 -6.78
C ASP A 133 14.05 -7.01 -6.05
N PRO A 134 14.09 -6.73 -4.75
CA PRO A 134 12.88 -6.44 -3.97
C PRO A 134 12.13 -5.18 -4.42
N SER A 135 12.65 -4.38 -5.36
CA SER A 135 11.85 -3.31 -5.96
C SER A 135 10.86 -3.79 -7.03
N LEU A 136 10.96 -5.03 -7.49
CA LEU A 136 10.13 -5.58 -8.54
C LEU A 136 9.08 -6.55 -8.00
N PHE A 137 7.86 -6.41 -8.52
CA PHE A 137 6.78 -7.38 -8.36
C PHE A 137 6.42 -7.96 -9.73
N ARG A 138 6.22 -9.27 -9.81
CA ARG A 138 5.90 -9.97 -11.05
C ARG A 138 4.54 -10.65 -10.96
N LEU A 139 3.76 -10.51 -12.04
CA LEU A 139 2.50 -11.21 -12.24
C LEU A 139 2.34 -11.55 -13.72
N ASP A 140 1.55 -12.58 -14.03
CA ASP A 140 1.39 -13.15 -15.38
C ASP A 140 -0.08 -13.29 -15.81
N HIS A 141 -1.02 -12.96 -14.91
CA HIS A 141 -2.44 -13.17 -15.13
C HIS A 141 -3.24 -11.86 -15.11
N HIS A 142 -4.08 -11.66 -16.13
CA HIS A 142 -4.86 -10.42 -16.32
C HIS A 142 -5.85 -10.10 -15.18
N ALA A 143 -6.28 -11.11 -14.42
CA ALA A 143 -7.16 -10.93 -13.26
C ALA A 143 -6.41 -10.48 -11.98
N TYR A 144 -5.08 -10.41 -11.99
CA TYR A 144 -4.27 -10.14 -10.80
C TYR A 144 -3.96 -8.66 -10.59
N TYR A 145 -4.55 -7.75 -11.36
CA TYR A 145 -4.44 -6.32 -11.09
C TYR A 145 -5.74 -5.60 -11.39
N CYS A 146 -5.86 -4.39 -10.85
CA CYS A 146 -6.81 -3.40 -11.31
C CYS A 146 -6.34 -1.99 -10.97
N PHE A 147 -6.80 -1.00 -11.75
CA PHE A 147 -6.63 0.40 -11.42
C PHE A 147 -7.91 0.98 -10.81
N VAL A 148 -7.75 1.83 -9.78
CA VAL A 148 -8.87 2.49 -9.12
C VAL A 148 -8.53 3.95 -8.86
N ALA A 149 -9.33 4.87 -9.41
CA ALA A 149 -9.31 6.27 -9.01
C ALA A 149 -10.14 6.44 -7.73
N ALA A 150 -9.47 6.66 -6.59
CA ALA A 150 -10.15 6.81 -5.30
C ALA A 150 -9.35 7.63 -4.29
N ARG A 151 -10.05 8.14 -3.27
CA ARG A 151 -9.45 8.53 -2.00
C ARG A 151 -9.39 7.30 -1.10
N ILE A 152 -8.20 6.75 -0.85
CA ILE A 152 -8.04 5.68 0.15
C ILE A 152 -7.89 6.30 1.53
N VAL A 153 -8.85 6.02 2.41
CA VAL A 153 -8.74 6.31 3.83
C VAL A 153 -7.92 5.19 4.48
N PRO A 154 -6.78 5.48 5.12
CA PRO A 154 -6.08 4.51 5.95
C PRO A 154 -7.06 4.04 7.03
N SER A 155 -7.10 2.75 7.30
CA SER A 155 -7.73 2.27 8.53
C SER A 155 -6.91 2.87 9.67
N THR A 156 -7.39 3.95 10.29
CA THR A 156 -6.87 4.41 11.57
C THR A 156 -6.94 3.20 12.48
N ASP A 157 -5.79 2.77 13.01
CA ASP A 157 -5.84 1.99 14.24
C ASP A 157 -6.75 2.78 15.18
N GLN A 158 -7.80 2.14 15.71
CA GLN A 158 -8.34 2.64 16.97
C GLN A 158 -7.13 2.83 17.89
N PRO A 159 -6.97 4.00 18.53
CA PRO A 159 -5.83 4.24 19.40
C PRO A 159 -5.75 3.07 20.37
N ASN A 160 -4.57 2.45 20.37
CA ASN A 160 -4.18 1.33 21.19
C ASN A 160 -4.73 1.55 22.62
N GLN A 161 -5.82 0.87 23.00
CA GLN A 161 -6.32 0.90 24.39
C GLN A 161 -5.34 0.22 25.36
N HIS A 162 -4.20 -0.27 24.87
CA HIS A 162 -3.08 -0.79 25.65
C HIS A 162 -2.04 0.27 26.10
N SER A 163 -2.38 1.56 26.03
CA SER A 163 -1.61 2.63 26.68
C SER A 163 -2.41 3.35 27.76
N GLN A 164 -3.10 2.61 28.62
CA GLN A 164 -3.42 3.07 29.97
C GLN A 164 -2.69 2.19 30.98
N TRP A 165 -1.38 2.39 31.09
CA TRP A 165 -0.71 2.04 32.33
C TRP A 165 -1.19 3.03 33.39
N PRO A 166 -1.66 2.57 34.57
CA PRO A 166 -2.05 3.49 35.63
C PRO A 166 -0.85 4.36 35.98
N ARG A 167 -1.03 5.69 35.91
CA ARG A 167 -0.06 6.63 36.46
C ARG A 167 0.18 6.22 37.91
N LYS A 168 1.42 5.91 38.26
CA LYS A 168 1.83 5.72 39.67
C LYS A 168 1.25 6.88 40.49
N PRO A 169 0.55 6.62 41.61
CA PRO A 169 0.11 7.71 42.46
C PRO A 169 1.33 8.49 42.95
N ALA A 170 1.22 9.81 42.91
CA ALA A 170 2.21 10.72 43.44
C ALA A 170 2.47 10.39 44.93
N HIS A 171 3.74 10.27 45.30
CA HIS A 171 4.14 10.14 46.71
C HIS A 171 3.51 11.28 47.54
N PRO A 172 2.89 11.00 48.69
CA PRO A 172 2.43 12.05 49.57
C PRO A 172 3.64 12.78 50.18
N ALA A 173 3.57 14.11 50.14
CA ALA A 173 4.54 15.01 50.73
C ALA A 173 4.81 14.67 52.20
N SER A 174 6.09 14.56 52.56
CA SER A 174 6.51 14.41 53.95
C SER A 174 6.08 15.63 54.77
N ARG A 175 5.16 15.41 55.71
CA ARG A 175 4.73 16.42 56.67
C ARG A 175 5.74 16.45 57.81
N ARG A 176 6.62 17.46 57.84
CA ARG A 176 7.51 17.72 58.99
C ARG A 176 6.64 18.06 60.22
N SER A 177 6.52 17.13 61.14
CA SER A 177 6.03 17.37 62.50
C SER A 177 7.12 18.09 63.30
N ARG A 178 6.83 19.35 63.66
CA ARG A 178 7.65 20.16 64.54
C ARG A 178 7.14 19.93 65.97
N THR A 179 7.72 18.96 66.66
CA THR A 179 7.42 18.70 68.08
C THR A 179 8.15 19.74 68.93
N ARG A 180 7.40 20.69 69.49
CA ARG A 180 7.80 21.40 70.73
C ARG A 180 7.55 20.45 71.89
N ARG A 181 8.51 20.33 72.80
CA ARG A 181 8.31 19.78 74.15
C ARG A 181 9.02 20.68 75.17
N PRO A 182 8.52 20.65 76.41
CA PRO A 182 8.48 21.77 77.36
C PRO A 182 9.82 22.11 78.01
#